data_AF-A0A929CJW2-F1
#
_entry.id   AF-A0A929CJW2-F1
#
_cell.length_a   1.000
_cell.length_b   1.000
_cell.length_c   1.000
_cell.angle_alpha   90.00
_cell.angle_beta   90.00
_cell.angle_gamma   90.00
#
_symmetry.space_group_name_H-M   'P 1'
#
loop_
_entity.id
_entity.type
_entity.pdbx_description
1 polymer ?
#
loop_
_entity_poly.entity_id
_entity_poly.type
_entity_poly.pdbx_seq_one_letter_code
_entity_poly.pdbx_strand_id
1 'polypeptide(L)' 'RFKKQVKPGDTLIFKCSLITPIRRGICQMQGYAYANGVLCAEAELMAQITKIK' A
#
# COMPACT_ATOMS: atom_id res chain seq x y z
N ARG A 1 2.70 8.53 -4.37
CA ARG A 1 3.79 9.53 -4.27
C ARG A 1 4.99 8.90 -3.59
N PHE A 2 6.17 9.06 -4.20
CA PHE A 2 7.44 8.65 -3.62
C PHE A 2 8.06 9.84 -2.91
N LYS A 3 8.42 9.67 -1.64
CA LYS A 3 8.95 10.72 -0.76
C LYS A 3 10.45 10.58 -0.51
N LYS A 4 10.94 9.35 -0.37
CA LYS A 4 12.36 9.06 -0.15
C LYS A 4 12.80 7.82 -0.90
N GLN A 5 14.06 7.82 -1.34
CA GLN A 5 14.71 6.67 -1.95
C GLN A 5 14.95 5.59 -0.89
N VAL A 6 14.64 4.35 -1.26
CA VAL A 6 14.90 3.13 -0.48
C VAL A 6 16.11 2.43 -1.08
N LYS A 7 16.97 1.84 -0.25
CA LYS A 7 18.22 1.20 -0.68
C LYS A 7 18.19 -0.32 -0.39
N PRO A 8 19.01 -1.12 -1.08
CA PRO A 8 19.21 -2.51 -0.72
C PRO A 8 19.60 -2.66 0.76
N GLY A 9 18.99 -3.62 1.45
CA GLY A 9 19.16 -3.82 2.90
C GLY A 9 18.12 -3.10 3.77
N ASP A 10 17.40 -2.12 3.25
CA ASP A 10 16.28 -1.52 3.97
C ASP A 10 15.12 -2.51 4.09
N THR A 11 14.50 -2.55 5.27
CA THR A 11 13.24 -3.30 5.47
C THR A 11 12.07 -2.35 5.31
N LEU A 12 11.16 -2.68 4.38
CA LEU A 12 9.93 -1.94 4.15
C LEU A 12 8.79 -2.47 5.02
N ILE A 13 8.21 -1.58 5.81
CA ILE A 13 6.99 -1.85 6.57
C ILE A 13 5.83 -1.18 5.84
N PHE A 14 4.89 -2.00 5.37
CA PHE A 14 3.67 -1.53 4.73
C PHE A 14 2.54 -1.44 5.75
N LYS A 15 1.87 -0.29 5.77
CA LYS A 15 0.62 -0.08 6.51
C LYS A 15 -0.47 0.19 5.48
N CYS A 16 -1.43 -0.72 5.40
CA CYS A 16 -2.52 -0.65 4.44
C CYS A 16 -3.85 -0.69 5.18
N SER A 17 -4.69 0.31 4.95
CA SER A 17 -6.03 0.41 5.55
C SER A 17 -7.07 0.60 4.46
N LEU A 18 -8.21 -0.07 4.60
CA LEU A 18 -9.37 0.16 3.73
C LEU A 18 -9.85 1.60 3.92
N ILE A 19 -10.00 2.33 2.81
CA ILE A 19 -10.61 3.67 2.83
C ILE A 19 -12.13 3.51 2.92
N THR A 20 -12.66 2.54 2.19
CA THR A 20 -14.07 2.17 2.20
C THR A 20 -14.22 0.65 2.35
N PRO A 21 -15.36 0.17 2.88
CA PRO A 21 -15.67 -1.26 2.84
C PRO A 21 -15.60 -1.80 1.41
N ILE A 22 -15.15 -3.04 1.26
CA ILE A 22 -15.06 -3.71 -0.04
C ILE A 22 -16.46 -3.85 -0.63
N ARG A 23 -16.64 -3.40 -1.88
CA ARG A 23 -17.92 -3.44 -2.58
C ARG A 23 -17.75 -3.99 -3.98
N ARG A 24 -18.58 -4.97 -4.37
CA ARG A 24 -18.52 -5.63 -5.68
C ARG A 24 -17.13 -6.19 -6.00
N GLY A 25 -16.40 -6.66 -4.97
CA GLY A 25 -15.03 -7.13 -5.09
C GLY A 25 -13.99 -6.03 -5.34
N ILE A 26 -14.36 -4.74 -5.33
CA ILE A 26 -13.41 -3.63 -5.43
C ILE A 26 -12.91 -3.26 -4.04
N CYS A 27 -11.59 -3.22 -3.91
CA CYS A 27 -10.86 -2.83 -2.71
C CYS A 27 -10.23 -1.45 -2.97
N GLN A 28 -10.55 -0.47 -2.11
CA GLN A 28 -9.89 0.83 -2.10
C GLN A 28 -9.11 0.97 -0.79
N MET A 29 -7.81 1.19 -0.90
CA MET A 29 -6.89 1.19 0.23
C MET A 29 -5.99 2.42 0.21
N GLN A 30 -5.75 2.96 1.40
CA GLN A 30 -4.65 3.88 1.64
C GLN A 30 -3.44 3.05 2.06
N GLY A 31 -2.34 3.17 1.32
CA GLY A 31 -1.07 2.50 1.59
C GLY A 31 -0.01 3.51 2.01
N TYR A 32 0.75 3.15 3.05
CA TYR A 32 1.97 3.83 3.46
C TYR A 32 3.11 2.82 3.55
N ALA A 33 4.29 3.21 3.08
CA ALA A 33 5.50 2.40 3.16
C ALA A 33 6.58 3.15 3.95
N TYR A 34 7.13 2.50 4.97
CA TYR A 34 8.18 3.04 5.82
C TYR A 34 9.46 2.22 5.68
N ALA A 35 10.62 2.88 5.55
CA ALA A 35 11.93 2.26 5.70
C ALA A 35 12.63 2.88 6.91
N ASN A 36 13.16 2.05 7.81
CA ASN A 36 13.86 2.50 9.03
C ASN A 36 13.06 3.55 9.84
N GLY A 37 11.73 3.37 9.93
CA GLY A 37 10.82 4.28 10.62
C GLY A 37 10.43 5.55 9.85
N VAL A 38 10.98 5.79 8.66
CA VAL A 38 10.73 6.99 7.86
C VAL A 38 9.77 6.68 6.71
N LEU A 39 8.79 7.57 6.48
CA LEU A 39 7.84 7.45 5.38
C LEU A 39 8.55 7.63 4.02
N CYS A 40 8.55 6.58 3.21
CA CYS A 40 9.20 6.56 1.90
C CYS A 40 8.20 6.64 0.74
N ALA A 41 7.02 6.07 0.88
CA ALA A 41 5.97 6.15 -0.13
C ALA A 41 4.58 6.18 0.49
N GLU A 42 3.65 6.83 -0.20
CA GLU A 42 2.22 6.78 0.10
C GLU A 42 1.43 6.67 -1.19
N ALA A 43 0.33 5.94 -1.19
CA ALA A 43 -0.54 5.85 -2.36
C ALA A 43 -1.96 5.47 -1.94
N GLU A 44 -2.93 6.01 -2.65
CA GLU A 44 -4.27 5.42 -2.71
C GLU A 44 -4.27 4.39 -3.84
N LEU A 45 -4.69 3.17 -3.52
CA LEU A 45 -4.65 2.01 -4.39
C LEU A 45 -6.05 1.44 -4.55
N MET A 46 -6.39 1.04 -5.77
CA MET A 46 -7.63 0.33 -6.09
C MET A 46 -7.30 -1.00 -6.74
N ALA A 47 -7.96 -2.07 -6.29
CA ALA A 47 -7.79 -3.40 -6.83
C ALA A 47 -9.15 -4.13 -6.94
N GLN A 48 -9.25 -5.05 -7.90
CA GLN A 48 -10.39 -5.97 -8.00
C GLN A 48 -9.98 -7.35 -7.51
N ILE A 49 -10.75 -7.90 -6.58
CA ILE A 49 -10.59 -9.25 -6.05
C ILE A 49 -11.29 -10.20 -7.02
N THR A 50 -10.51 -11.02 -7.72
CA THR A 50 -11.00 -12.06 -8.64
C THR A 50 -10.53 -13.44 -8.16
N LYS A 51 -11.33 -14.48 -8.39
CA LYS A 51 -10.88 -15.86 -8.24
C LYS A 51 -10.26 -16.31 -9.55
N ILE A 52 -9.05 -16.83 -9.49
CA ILE A 52 -8.43 -17.53 -10.62
C ILE A 52 -9.03 -18.94 -10.65
N LYS A 53 -9.46 -19.39 -11.83
CA LYS A 53 -9.95 -20.75 -12.07
C LYS A 53 -8.79 -21.72 -12.27
#